data_AF-A0A955JVU1-F1
#
_entry.id   AF-A0A955JVU1-F1
#
_cell.length_a   1.000
_cell.length_b   1.000
_cell.length_c   1.000
_cell.angle_alpha   90.00
_cell.angle_beta   90.00
_cell.angle_gamma   90.00
#
_symmetry.space_group_name_H-M   'P 1'
#
loop_
_entity.id
_entity.type
_entity.pdbx_description
1 polymer ?
#
loop_
_entity_poly.entity_id
_entity_poly.type
_entity_poly.pdbx_seq_one_letter_code
_entity_poly.pdbx_strand_id
1 'polypeptide(L)'
;MKFIDEVKDTGLEVLLQVHKNAMEDLGPHDTAIRLGAYAYLLDYVLFDSSHGTGKRLDAESLVPFVDEAYSIVSSNYTGIAIAGGLNSHNVQHDLPKKCSPNIVINGLMVEYYTLLC
;
A
#
# COMPACT_ATOMS: atom_id res chain seq x y z
N MET A 1 -10.89 -17.88 7.61
CA MET A 1 -10.56 -17.12 8.84
C MET A 1 -11.77 -16.23 9.08
N LYS A 2 -12.69 -16.64 9.96
CA LYS A 2 -14.12 -16.21 9.86
C LYS A 2 -14.36 -14.70 9.74
N PHE A 3 -13.63 -13.88 10.49
CA PHE A 3 -13.85 -12.43 10.49
C PHE A 3 -13.63 -11.77 9.13
N ILE A 4 -12.52 -12.07 8.42
CA ILE A 4 -12.27 -11.45 7.10
C ILE A 4 -13.30 -11.91 6.09
N ASP A 5 -13.64 -13.20 6.11
CA ASP A 5 -14.64 -13.76 5.22
C ASP A 5 -16.01 -13.06 5.44
N GLU A 6 -16.40 -12.86 6.70
CA GLU A 6 -17.63 -12.12 7.08
C GLU A 6 -17.60 -10.65 6.65
N VAL A 7 -16.45 -9.97 6.72
CA VAL A 7 -16.30 -8.60 6.23
C VAL A 7 -16.49 -8.54 4.71
N LYS A 8 -15.89 -9.47 3.97
CA LYS A 8 -16.01 -9.51 2.50
C LYS A 8 -17.45 -9.80 2.06
N ASP A 9 -18.21 -10.59 2.81
CA ASP A 9 -19.64 -10.85 2.55
C ASP A 9 -20.52 -9.59 2.65
N THR A 10 -20.04 -8.53 3.33
CA THR A 10 -20.73 -7.23 3.38
C THR A 10 -20.43 -6.32 2.18
N GLY A 11 -19.55 -6.75 1.27
CA GLY A 11 -19.07 -5.93 0.14
C GLY A 11 -18.01 -4.91 0.53
N LEU A 12 -17.43 -5.01 1.74
CA LEU A 12 -16.32 -4.17 2.17
C LEU A 12 -14.98 -4.74 1.68
N GLU A 13 -14.07 -3.83 1.31
CA GLU A 13 -12.69 -4.18 0.98
C GLU A 13 -11.81 -4.18 2.22
N VAL A 14 -10.82 -5.07 2.23
CA VAL A 14 -9.85 -5.23 3.31
C VAL A 14 -8.48 -4.72 2.86
N LEU A 15 -7.99 -3.72 3.58
CA LEU A 15 -6.69 -3.11 3.36
C LEU A 15 -5.79 -3.34 4.58
N LEU A 16 -4.57 -3.85 4.34
CA LEU A 16 -3.55 -4.03 5.39
C LEU A 16 -2.50 -2.93 5.30
N GLN A 17 -2.39 -2.12 6.35
CA GLN A 17 -1.38 -1.08 6.45
C GLN A 17 -0.07 -1.60 7.04
N VAL A 18 1.04 -1.36 6.34
CA VAL A 18 2.40 -1.67 6.78
C VAL A 18 3.08 -0.39 7.20
N HIS A 19 3.32 -0.27 8.50
CA HIS A 19 3.97 0.90 9.07
C HIS A 19 5.50 0.80 8.96
N LYS A 20 6.14 1.96 8.91
CA LYS A 20 7.59 2.14 8.83
C LYS A 20 8.42 1.18 9.68
N ASN A 21 8.14 1.03 10.98
CA ASN A 21 8.97 0.17 11.84
C ASN A 21 9.00 -1.28 11.34
N ALA A 22 7.85 -1.82 10.90
CA ALA A 22 7.79 -3.18 10.37
C ALA A 22 8.57 -3.29 9.05
N MET A 23 8.48 -2.27 8.19
CA MET A 23 9.27 -2.20 6.96
C MET A 23 10.79 -2.14 7.24
N GLU A 24 11.21 -1.32 8.21
CA GLU A 24 12.62 -1.16 8.58
C GLU A 24 13.19 -2.43 9.23
N ASP A 25 12.42 -3.08 10.10
CA ASP A 25 12.85 -4.29 10.81
C ASP A 25 13.00 -5.50 9.89
N LEU A 26 12.12 -5.63 8.89
CA LEU A 26 12.08 -6.78 7.98
C LEU A 26 12.87 -6.53 6.69
N GLY A 27 12.91 -5.29 6.22
CA GLY A 27 13.36 -4.96 4.88
C GLY A 27 12.38 -5.38 3.78
N PRO A 28 12.65 -4.97 2.52
CA PRO A 28 11.72 -5.09 1.40
C PRO A 28 11.26 -6.52 1.09
N HIS A 29 12.22 -7.44 0.96
CA HIS A 29 11.96 -8.82 0.55
C HIS A 29 11.12 -9.57 1.60
N ASP A 30 11.55 -9.56 2.86
CA ASP A 30 10.84 -10.29 3.92
C ASP A 30 9.47 -9.68 4.22
N THR A 31 9.32 -8.36 4.03
CA THR A 31 8.01 -7.69 4.06
C THR A 31 7.09 -8.27 2.98
N ALA A 32 7.56 -8.34 1.73
CA ALA A 32 6.78 -8.87 0.62
C ALA A 32 6.42 -10.35 0.79
N ILE A 33 7.35 -11.18 1.28
CA ILE A 33 7.09 -12.60 1.59
C ILE A 33 5.99 -12.75 2.64
N ARG A 34 6.06 -11.97 3.72
CA ARG A 34 5.05 -12.00 4.79
C ARG A 34 3.69 -11.53 4.29
N LEU A 35 3.64 -10.48 3.48
CA LEU A 35 2.41 -10.00 2.87
C LEU A 35 1.82 -11.02 1.89
N GLY A 36 2.67 -11.65 1.07
CA GLY A 36 2.28 -12.69 0.12
C GLY A 36 1.55 -13.86 0.78
N ALA A 37 1.95 -14.23 2.00
CA ALA A 37 1.30 -15.28 2.78
C ALA A 37 -0.16 -14.96 3.16
N TYR A 38 -0.56 -13.69 3.13
CA TYR A 38 -1.92 -13.23 3.43
C TYR A 38 -2.63 -12.59 2.24
N ALA A 39 -1.98 -12.47 1.08
CA ALA A 39 -2.48 -11.71 -0.06
C ALA A 39 -3.88 -12.18 -0.50
N TYR A 40 -4.16 -13.49 -0.47
CA TYR A 40 -5.48 -14.05 -0.80
C TYR A 40 -6.64 -13.54 0.09
N LEU A 41 -6.34 -12.92 1.23
CA LEU A 41 -7.31 -12.33 2.16
C LEU A 41 -7.46 -10.81 2.00
N LEU A 42 -6.58 -10.18 1.24
CA LEU A 42 -6.42 -8.72 1.18
C LEU A 42 -6.80 -8.21 -0.21
N ASP A 43 -7.59 -7.15 -0.24
CA ASP A 43 -7.87 -6.42 -1.47
C ASP A 43 -6.75 -5.40 -1.74
N TYR A 44 -6.16 -4.82 -0.68
CA TYR A 44 -5.02 -3.90 -0.80
C TYR A 44 -3.98 -4.06 0.31
N VAL A 45 -2.72 -3.75 -0.01
CA VAL A 45 -1.66 -3.46 0.95
C VAL A 45 -1.31 -1.98 0.88
N LEU A 46 -1.25 -1.30 2.02
CA LEU A 46 -0.91 0.11 2.12
C LEU A 46 0.44 0.30 2.80
N PHE A 47 1.43 0.82 2.08
CA PHE A 47 2.71 1.20 2.67
C PHE A 47 2.68 2.62 3.20
N ASP A 48 2.95 2.81 4.51
CA ASP A 48 2.99 4.13 5.15
C ASP A 48 4.33 4.37 5.87
N SER A 49 5.13 5.28 5.30
CA SER A 49 6.44 5.68 5.86
C SER A 49 6.40 6.91 6.78
N SER A 50 5.24 7.54 6.97
CA SER A 50 5.16 8.91 7.53
C SER A 50 5.07 9.05 9.05
N HIS A 51 4.95 7.94 9.80
CA HIS A 51 4.79 7.92 11.27
C HIS A 51 3.67 8.83 11.82
N GLY A 52 2.74 9.34 10.99
CA GLY A 52 1.78 10.36 11.42
C GLY A 52 2.42 11.68 11.87
N THR A 53 3.69 11.92 11.53
CA THR A 53 4.48 13.07 12.00
C THR A 53 4.22 14.36 11.22
N GLY A 54 3.33 14.32 10.21
CA GLY A 54 3.10 15.44 9.30
C GLY A 54 4.29 15.74 8.35
N LYS A 55 5.34 14.90 8.38
CA LYS A 55 6.47 15.00 7.46
C LYS A 55 6.06 14.53 6.06
N ARG A 56 6.69 15.14 5.06
CA ARG A 56 6.52 14.82 3.63
C ARG A 56 6.82 13.35 3.38
N LEU A 57 6.11 12.75 2.42
CA LEU A 57 6.36 11.38 1.97
C LEU A 57 7.82 11.22 1.53
N ASP A 58 8.51 10.21 2.05
CA ASP A 58 9.76 9.74 1.48
C ASP A 58 9.46 8.61 0.50
N ALA A 59 9.09 8.98 -0.72
CA ALA A 59 8.68 8.00 -1.73
C ALA A 59 9.85 7.16 -2.24
N GLU A 60 11.07 7.70 -2.24
CA GLU A 60 12.26 6.96 -2.64
C GLU A 60 12.52 5.79 -1.70
N SER A 61 12.30 5.97 -0.39
CA SER A 61 12.41 4.88 0.59
C SER A 61 11.41 3.75 0.38
N LEU A 62 10.26 4.03 -0.26
CA LEU A 62 9.18 3.06 -0.48
C LEU A 62 9.35 2.25 -1.77
N VAL A 63 10.08 2.76 -2.77
CA VAL A 63 10.31 2.08 -4.05
C VAL A 63 10.71 0.61 -3.88
N PRO A 64 11.75 0.25 -3.08
CA PRO A 64 12.15 -1.15 -2.97
C PRO A 64 11.07 -2.05 -2.35
N PHE A 65 10.25 -1.52 -1.44
CA PHE A 65 9.13 -2.27 -0.84
C PHE A 65 8.00 -2.50 -1.85
N VAL A 66 7.68 -1.49 -2.64
CA VAL A 66 6.66 -1.57 -3.69
C VAL A 66 7.09 -2.53 -4.79
N ASP A 67 8.35 -2.49 -5.24
CA ASP A 67 8.85 -3.37 -6.30
C ASP A 67 8.83 -4.86 -5.87
N GLU A 68 9.27 -5.16 -4.65
CA GLU A 68 9.23 -6.53 -4.10
C GLU A 68 7.79 -7.00 -3.90
N ALA A 69 6.94 -6.15 -3.33
CA ALA A 69 5.52 -6.48 -3.15
C ALA A 69 4.82 -6.67 -4.50
N TYR A 70 5.14 -5.87 -5.51
CA TYR A 70 4.59 -6.07 -6.84
C TYR A 70 4.98 -7.43 -7.41
N SER A 71 6.20 -7.90 -7.18
CA SER A 71 6.66 -9.19 -7.69
C SER A 71 6.00 -10.39 -7.00
N ILE A 72 5.60 -10.26 -5.74
CA ILE A 72 5.13 -11.39 -4.90
C ILE A 72 3.60 -11.34 -4.67
N VAL A 73 3.08 -10.16 -4.33
CA VAL A 73 1.70 -9.96 -3.83
C VAL A 73 0.70 -9.78 -4.96
N SER A 74 1.08 -9.09 -6.06
CA SER A 74 0.17 -8.77 -7.16
C SER A 74 -0.37 -10.00 -7.90
N SER A 75 0.34 -11.14 -7.81
CA SER A 75 -0.09 -12.43 -8.34
C SER A 75 -1.44 -12.93 -7.77
N ASN A 76 -1.87 -12.38 -6.62
CA ASN A 76 -3.12 -12.73 -5.93
C ASN A 76 -4.23 -11.69 -6.10
N TYR A 77 -4.13 -10.78 -7.08
CA TYR A 77 -5.09 -9.67 -7.31
C TYR A 77 -5.16 -8.64 -6.17
N THR A 78 -4.23 -8.69 -5.21
CA THR A 78 -4.12 -7.68 -4.15
C THR A 78 -3.46 -6.42 -4.72
N GLY A 79 -4.14 -5.28 -4.59
CA GLY A 79 -3.62 -3.97 -4.97
C GLY A 79 -2.54 -3.46 -4.03
N ILE A 80 -1.69 -2.56 -4.52
CA ILE A 80 -0.66 -1.88 -3.72
C ILE A 80 -0.99 -0.39 -3.66
N ALA A 81 -0.98 0.16 -2.44
CA ALA A 81 -1.26 1.54 -2.13
C ALA A 81 -0.13 2.17 -1.32
N ILE A 82 -0.01 3.51 -1.39
CA ILE A 82 1.00 4.28 -0.66
C ILE A 82 0.30 5.38 0.14
N ALA A 83 0.71 5.55 1.41
CA ALA A 83 0.26 6.61 2.29
C ALA A 83 1.43 7.38 2.90
N GLY A 84 1.10 8.60 3.34
CA GLY A 84 1.93 9.40 4.25
C GLY A 84 2.33 10.76 3.69
N GLY A 85 2.13 11.84 4.46
CA GLY A 85 2.64 13.17 4.11
C GLY A 85 2.13 13.80 2.79
N LEU A 86 1.17 13.16 2.12
CA LEU A 86 0.58 13.61 0.87
C LEU A 86 -0.58 14.59 1.13
N ASN A 87 -0.65 15.63 0.31
CA ASN A 87 -1.72 16.62 0.23
C ASN A 87 -1.95 16.99 -1.25
N SER A 88 -3.02 17.75 -1.50
CA SER A 88 -3.42 18.14 -2.87
C SER A 88 -2.34 18.89 -3.67
N HIS A 89 -1.33 19.46 -3.00
CA HIS A 89 -0.28 20.25 -3.66
C HIS A 89 0.96 19.42 -3.98
N ASN A 90 1.24 18.33 -3.27
CA ASN A 90 2.47 17.56 -3.43
C ASN A 90 2.27 16.16 -4.02
N VAL A 91 1.02 15.69 -4.15
CA VAL A 91 0.71 14.35 -4.64
C VAL A 91 1.33 14.03 -6.00
N GLN A 92 1.32 14.96 -6.96
CA GLN A 92 1.88 14.71 -8.29
C GLN A 92 3.42 14.75 -8.31
N HIS A 93 4.04 15.40 -7.33
CA HIS A 93 5.51 15.52 -7.24
C HIS A 93 6.14 14.40 -6.43
N ASP A 94 5.44 13.92 -5.41
CA ASP A 94 5.98 12.99 -4.42
C ASP A 94 5.70 11.55 -4.78
N LEU A 95 4.83 11.27 -5.75
CA LEU A 95 4.63 9.90 -6.22
C LEU A 95 5.78 9.44 -7.14
N PRO A 96 6.26 8.18 -7.02
CA PRO A 96 7.25 7.63 -7.94
C PRO A 96 6.73 7.72 -9.37
N LYS A 97 7.51 8.28 -10.31
CA LYS A 97 7.09 8.45 -11.73
C LYS A 97 6.75 7.16 -12.47
N LYS A 98 7.14 6.00 -11.92
CA LYS A 98 6.74 4.67 -12.44
C LYS A 98 5.36 4.23 -11.96
N CYS A 99 4.86 4.81 -10.87
CA CYS A 99 3.53 4.57 -10.35
C CYS A 99 2.61 5.67 -10.90
N SER A 100 1.74 5.34 -11.83
CA SER A 100 0.63 6.25 -12.14
C SER A 100 -0.26 6.38 -10.88
N PRO A 101 -0.77 7.57 -10.55
CA PRO A 101 -1.42 7.84 -9.27
C PRO A 101 -2.74 7.07 -9.16
N ASN A 102 -2.86 6.08 -8.28
CA ASN A 102 -4.11 5.31 -8.20
C ASN A 102 -4.70 5.05 -6.80
N ILE A 103 -3.94 5.10 -5.70
CA ILE A 103 -4.52 5.31 -4.36
C ILE A 103 -3.56 6.17 -3.54
N VAL A 104 -4.00 7.38 -3.22
CA VAL A 104 -3.33 8.32 -2.32
C VAL A 104 -4.31 8.73 -1.23
N ILE A 105 -4.00 8.35 0.01
CA ILE A 105 -4.87 8.69 1.14
C ILE A 105 -4.30 9.89 1.90
N ASN A 106 -4.87 11.08 1.64
CA ASN A 106 -5.14 12.10 2.65
C ASN A 106 -6.08 13.21 2.11
N GLY A 107 -7.35 13.16 2.54
CA GLY A 107 -8.38 14.17 2.26
C GLY A 107 -9.25 13.89 1.04
N LEU A 108 -10.13 12.87 1.14
CA LEU A 108 -11.31 12.65 0.26
C LEU A 108 -11.08 12.84 -1.24
N MET A 109 -10.54 11.80 -1.91
CA MET A 109 -10.96 11.38 -3.25
C MET A 109 -10.61 9.89 -3.37
N VAL A 110 -11.59 9.05 -3.06
CA VAL A 110 -11.58 7.61 -3.37
C VAL A 110 -12.21 7.50 -4.74
N GLU A 111 -11.39 7.38 -5.79
CA GLU A 111 -11.84 6.83 -7.07
C GLU A 111 -10.99 5.61 -7.40
N TYR A 112 -11.67 4.48 -7.45
CA TYR A 112 -11.13 3.14 -7.65
C TYR A 112 -10.56 2.98 -9.05
N TYR A 113 -9.24 2.72 -9.15
CA TYR A 113 -8.65 2.22 -10.38
C TYR A 113 -7.54 1.21 -10.07
N THR A 114 -7.76 -0.02 -10.54
CA THR A 114 -6.80 -1.13 -10.50
C THR A 114 -5.59 -0.82 -11.38
N LEU A 115 -4.38 -0.94 -10.84
CA LEU A 115 -3.14 -0.87 -11.61
C LEU A 115 -2.67 -2.27 -12.02
N LEU A 116 -2.53 -2.45 -13.33
CA LEU A 116 -1.62 -3.41 -13.93
C LEU A 116 -0.30 -2.67 -14.20
N CYS A 117 0.80 -3.08 -13.55
CA CYS A 117 2.15 -2.82 -14.08
C CYS A 117 2.63 -3.98 -14.97
#